data_AF-A0A529L6N0-F1
#
_entry.id   AF-A0A529L6N0-F1
#
_cell.length_a   1.000
_cell.length_b   1.000
_cell.length_c   1.000
_cell.angle_alpha   90.00
_cell.angle_beta   90.00
_cell.angle_gamma   90.00
#
_symmetry.space_group_name_H-M   'P 1'
#
loop_
_entity.id
_entity.type
_entity.pdbx_description
1 polymer ?
#
loop_
_entity_poly.entity_id
_entity_poly.type
_entity_poly.pdbx_seq_one_letter_code
_entity_poly.pdbx_strand_id
1 'polypeptide(L)'
;PTSTMTRTQRIERWADLLDERPVRILGMLTGTEYLPAEARELARADGSPITVAFEDPLLRAAGLKNDTYGEAKRFFELSDWQLHDIVCS
;
A
#
# COMPACT_ATOMS: atom_id res chain seq x y z
N PRO A 1 0.36 -14.69 21.82
CA PRO A 1 -0.79 -14.38 20.94
C PRO A 1 -0.44 -13.22 20.00
N THR A 2 0.03 -13.55 18.79
CA THR A 2 0.13 -12.59 17.69
C THR A 2 -1.29 -12.29 17.25
N SER A 3 -1.85 -11.19 17.74
CA SER A 3 -3.18 -10.73 17.31
C SER A 3 -3.10 -10.45 15.82
N THR A 4 -3.67 -11.34 15.02
CA THR A 4 -3.81 -11.14 13.57
C THR A 4 -4.69 -9.90 13.37
N MET A 5 -4.11 -8.81 12.84
CA MET A 5 -4.89 -7.63 12.49
C MET A 5 -5.97 -8.00 11.48
N THR A 6 -7.18 -7.51 11.68
CA THR A 6 -8.25 -7.65 10.69
C THR A 6 -7.96 -6.79 9.46
N ARG A 7 -8.64 -7.05 8.35
CA ARG A 7 -8.58 -6.20 7.15
C ARG A 7 -8.85 -4.73 7.48
N THR A 8 -9.88 -4.45 8.28
CA THR A 8 -10.24 -3.07 8.66
C THR A 8 -9.13 -2.40 9.47
N GLN A 9 -8.58 -3.09 10.47
CA GLN A 9 -7.49 -2.53 11.29
C GLN A 9 -6.24 -2.21 10.47
N ARG A 10 -5.93 -3.03 9.45
CA ARG A 10 -4.82 -2.77 8.53
C ARG A 10 -5.06 -1.49 7.73
N ILE A 11 -6.27 -1.31 7.21
CA ILE A 11 -6.62 -0.11 6.42
C ILE A 11 -6.65 1.15 7.31
N GLU A 12 -7.25 1.08 8.50
CA GLU A 12 -7.27 2.20 9.46
C GLU A 12 -5.85 2.62 9.83
N ARG A 13 -4.99 1.65 10.18
CA ARG A 13 -3.58 1.93 10.48
C ARG A 13 -2.86 2.57 9.31
N TRP A 14 -3.13 2.12 8.08
CA TRP A 14 -2.52 2.72 6.91
C TRP A 14 -3.01 4.15 6.67
N ALA A 15 -4.30 4.42 6.85
CA ALA A 15 -4.87 5.75 6.75
C ALA A 15 -4.22 6.72 7.77
N ASP A 16 -4.07 6.29 9.04
CA ASP A 16 -3.40 7.08 10.08
C ASP A 16 -1.97 7.49 9.66
N LEU A 17 -1.21 6.56 9.07
CA LEU A 17 0.16 6.82 8.61
C LEU A 17 0.19 7.82 7.44
N LEU A 18 -0.80 7.77 6.54
CA LEU A 18 -0.91 8.71 5.42
C LEU A 18 -1.36 10.11 5.88
N ASP A 19 -2.16 10.21 6.94
CA ASP A 19 -2.52 11.49 7.55
C ASP A 19 -1.32 12.14 8.25
N GLU A 20 -0.43 11.35 8.87
CA GLU A 20 0.83 11.84 9.45
C GLU A 20 1.86 12.27 8.38
N ARG A 21 1.77 11.73 7.17
CA ARG A 21 2.68 11.95 6.03
C ARG A 21 1.88 12.36 4.81
N PRO A 22 1.60 13.66 4.60
CA PRO A 22 0.70 14.08 3.52
C PRO A 22 1.16 13.52 2.17
N VAL A 23 0.24 12.82 1.50
CA VAL A 23 0.44 12.08 0.23
C VAL A 23 1.13 12.93 -0.84
N ARG A 24 0.97 14.26 -0.81
CA ARG A 24 1.65 15.22 -1.70
C ARG A 24 3.19 15.16 -1.67
N ILE A 25 3.81 14.57 -0.65
CA ILE A 25 5.28 14.40 -0.55
C ILE A 25 5.72 13.00 -1.01
N LEU A 26 4.77 12.09 -1.22
CA LEU A 26 5.04 10.69 -1.54
C LEU A 26 5.26 10.49 -3.04
N GLY A 27 6.10 9.51 -3.38
CA GLY A 27 6.36 9.10 -4.75
C GLY A 27 5.12 8.48 -5.39
N MET A 28 4.63 9.08 -6.47
CA MET A 28 3.42 8.62 -7.16
C MET A 28 3.72 7.42 -8.06
N LEU A 29 2.89 6.38 -7.97
CA LEU A 29 2.91 5.22 -8.89
C LEU A 29 2.10 5.55 -10.15
N THR A 30 2.51 6.61 -10.84
CA THR A 30 1.87 7.07 -12.07
C THR A 30 2.00 6.04 -13.19
N GLY A 31 0.94 5.87 -13.99
CA GLY A 31 0.94 4.98 -15.14
C GLY A 31 0.72 3.49 -14.81
N THR A 32 0.46 3.14 -13.54
CA THR A 32 0.07 1.77 -13.17
C THR A 32 -1.18 1.33 -13.93
N GLU A 33 -2.09 2.26 -14.22
CA GLU A 33 -3.30 2.08 -15.01
C GLU A 33 -3.06 1.62 -16.46
N TYR A 34 -1.90 1.90 -17.04
CA TYR A 34 -1.51 1.48 -18.40
C TYR A 34 -0.62 0.23 -18.43
N LEU A 35 -0.13 -0.21 -17.26
CA LEU A 35 0.70 -1.40 -17.18
C LEU A 35 -0.12 -2.68 -17.40
N PRO A 36 0.42 -3.66 -18.15
CA PRO A 36 -0.08 -5.03 -18.13
C PRO A 36 -0.14 -5.56 -16.69
N ALA A 37 -1.10 -6.42 -16.37
CA ALA A 37 -1.36 -6.89 -15.01
C ALA A 37 -0.10 -7.41 -14.30
N GLU A 38 0.74 -8.19 -14.98
CA GLU A 38 1.99 -8.72 -14.40
C GLU A 38 3.01 -7.61 -14.08
N ALA A 39 3.13 -6.60 -14.94
CA ALA A 39 4.01 -5.45 -14.70
C ALA A 39 3.46 -4.55 -13.59
N ARG A 40 2.14 -4.42 -13.49
CA ARG A 40 1.48 -3.67 -12.40
C ARG A 40 1.75 -4.34 -11.05
N GLU A 41 1.65 -5.66 -10.95
CA GLU A 41 1.89 -6.38 -9.69
C GLU A 41 3.31 -6.14 -9.15
N LEU A 42 4.29 -5.93 -10.03
CA LEU A 42 5.69 -5.65 -9.69
C LEU A 42 6.00 -4.16 -9.51
N ALA A 43 5.05 -3.27 -9.81
CA ALA A 43 5.27 -1.84 -9.74
C ALA A 43 5.57 -1.41 -8.29
N ARG A 44 6.60 -0.57 -8.15
CA ARG A 44 7.05 0.02 -6.89
C ARG A 44 7.58 1.42 -7.20
N ALA A 45 7.30 2.37 -6.30
CA ALA A 45 7.96 3.66 -6.29
C ALA A 45 8.46 3.94 -4.87
N ASP A 46 9.69 4.42 -4.75
CA ASP A 46 10.26 4.77 -3.45
C ASP A 46 9.52 5.96 -2.84
N GLY A 47 9.30 5.89 -1.53
CA GLY A 47 8.54 6.90 -0.80
C GLY A 47 7.08 6.97 -1.21
N SER A 48 6.52 5.93 -1.84
CA SER A 48 5.09 5.86 -2.18
C SER A 48 4.20 5.64 -0.94
N PRO A 49 2.87 5.82 -1.06
CA PRO A 49 1.92 5.41 0.00
C PRO A 49 2.10 3.96 0.44
N ILE A 50 2.50 3.07 -0.47
CA ILE A 50 2.78 1.67 -0.16
C ILE A 50 4.08 1.54 0.64
N THR A 51 5.12 2.31 0.30
CA THR A 51 6.35 2.36 1.09
C THR A 51 6.07 2.81 2.52
N VAL A 52 5.19 3.80 2.73
CA VAL A 52 4.75 4.21 4.08
C VAL A 52 4.12 3.07 4.86
N ALA A 53 3.24 2.29 4.23
CA ALA A 53 2.68 1.09 4.87
C ALA A 53 3.76 0.06 5.20
N PHE A 54 4.71 -0.16 4.30
CA PHE A 54 5.78 -1.14 4.51
C PHE A 54 6.78 -0.70 5.58
N GLU A 55 6.99 0.59 5.80
CA GLU A 55 7.86 1.09 6.87
C GLU A 55 7.26 0.89 8.27
N ASP A 56 5.95 0.67 8.39
CA ASP A 56 5.30 0.42 9.67
C ASP A 56 5.57 -1.00 10.20
N PRO A 57 6.17 -1.14 11.40
CA PRO A 57 6.50 -2.45 11.96
C PRO A 57 5.26 -3.32 12.26
N LEU A 58 4.10 -2.72 12.55
CA LEU A 58 2.88 -3.47 12.87
C LEU A 58 2.29 -4.09 11.61
N LEU A 59 2.23 -3.36 10.50
CA LEU A 59 1.76 -3.88 9.22
C LEU A 59 2.69 -4.98 8.69
N ARG A 60 4.02 -4.83 8.86
CA ARG A 60 4.98 -5.89 8.55
C ARG A 60 4.77 -7.13 9.43
N ALA A 61 4.59 -6.96 10.74
CA ALA A 61 4.32 -8.06 11.65
C ALA A 61 2.97 -8.75 11.35
N ALA A 62 2.00 -8.01 10.82
CA ALA A 62 0.72 -8.53 10.36
C ALA A 62 0.80 -9.27 9.01
N GLY A 63 1.93 -9.21 8.31
CA GLY A 63 2.22 -10.02 7.12
C GLY A 63 2.49 -9.26 5.82
N LEU A 64 2.66 -7.93 5.86
CA LEU A 64 3.06 -7.14 4.68
C LEU A 64 4.52 -7.43 4.32
N LYS A 65 4.78 -8.07 3.17
CA LYS A 65 6.11 -8.62 2.85
C LYS A 65 7.04 -7.64 2.14
N ASN A 66 6.48 -6.76 1.32
CA ASN A 66 7.18 -5.74 0.55
C ASN A 66 6.22 -4.60 0.21
N ASP A 67 6.71 -3.59 -0.50
CA ASP A 67 5.97 -2.40 -0.92
C ASP A 67 5.64 -2.38 -2.42
N THR A 68 5.52 -3.56 -3.04
CA THR A 68 5.01 -3.65 -4.41
C THR A 68 3.50 -3.44 -4.42
N TYR A 69 2.98 -2.95 -5.55
CA TYR A 69 1.56 -2.77 -5.78
C TYR A 69 0.77 -4.08 -5.58
N GLY A 70 1.28 -5.19 -6.11
CA GLY A 70 0.64 -6.49 -5.99
C GLY A 70 0.56 -6.98 -4.54
N GLU A 71 1.61 -6.75 -3.76
CA GLU A 71 1.61 -7.13 -2.35
C GLU A 71 0.63 -6.28 -1.53
N ALA A 72 0.63 -4.96 -1.75
CA ALA A 72 -0.33 -4.07 -1.09
C ALA A 72 -1.77 -4.47 -1.40
N LYS A 73 -2.07 -4.75 -2.67
CA LYS A 73 -3.39 -5.21 -3.12
C LYS A 73 -3.85 -6.48 -2.41
N ARG A 74 -2.99 -7.50 -2.35
CA ARG A 74 -3.29 -8.77 -1.66
C ARG A 74 -3.40 -8.59 -0.15
N PHE A 75 -2.49 -7.84 0.44
CA PHE A 75 -2.44 -7.64 1.87
C PHE A 75 -3.65 -6.85 2.35
N PHE A 76 -3.95 -5.68 1.77
CA PHE A 76 -5.08 -4.86 2.18
C PHE A 76 -6.42 -5.34 1.61
N GLU A 77 -6.42 -6.36 0.76
CA GLU A 77 -7.61 -6.88 0.08
C GLU A 77 -8.38 -5.74 -0.60
N LEU A 78 -7.65 -5.01 -1.43
CA LEU A 78 -8.16 -3.90 -2.23
C LEU A 78 -8.32 -4.33 -3.68
N SER A 79 -9.27 -3.71 -4.38
CA SER A 79 -9.31 -3.76 -5.84
C SER A 79 -8.24 -2.86 -6.45
N ASP A 80 -7.87 -3.11 -7.72
CA ASP A 80 -6.96 -2.23 -8.47
C ASP A 80 -7.41 -0.77 -8.44
N TRP A 81 -8.72 -0.51 -8.59
CA TRP A 81 -9.26 0.85 -8.55
C TRP A 81 -9.08 1.53 -7.19
N GLN A 82 -9.34 0.82 -6.10
CA GLN A 82 -9.17 1.36 -4.75
C GLN A 82 -7.70 1.65 -4.44
N LEU A 83 -6.80 0.76 -4.85
CA LEU A 83 -5.38 0.97 -4.63
C LEU A 83 -4.83 2.08 -5.52
N HIS A 84 -5.29 2.17 -6.77
CA HIS A 84 -4.92 3.25 -7.69
C HIS A 84 -5.29 4.63 -7.13
N ASP A 85 -6.50 4.78 -6.58
CA ASP A 85 -6.95 6.04 -5.96
C ASP A 85 -6.00 6.51 -4.85
N ILE A 86 -5.45 5.58 -4.06
CA ILE A 86 -4.52 5.89 -2.96
C ILE A 86 -3.12 6.27 -3.47
N VAL A 87 -2.64 5.66 -4.55
CA VAL A 87 -1.25 5.83 -5.03
C VAL A 87 -1.08 6.87 -6.16
N CYS A 88 -2.20 7.44 -6.63
CA CYS A 88 -2.25 8.33 -7.80
C CYS A 88 -2.99 9.68 -7.57
N SER A 89 -3.44 10.00 -6.34
CA SER A 89 -4.08 11.27 -5.97
C SER A 89 -3.19 12.37 -5.37
#